data_AF-A0A243P922-F1
#
_entry.id   AF-A0A243P922-F1
#
_cell.length_a   1.000
_cell.length_b   1.000
_cell.length_c   1.000
_cell.angle_alpha   90.00
_cell.angle_beta   90.00
_cell.angle_gamma   90.00
#
_symmetry.space_group_name_H-M   'P 1'
#
loop_
_entity.id
_entity.type
_entity.pdbx_description
1 polymer ?
#
loop_
_entity_poly.entity_id
_entity_poly.type
_entity_poly.pdbx_seq_one_letter_code
_entity_poly.pdbx_strand_id
1 'polypeptide(L)'
;MNPHKLDEKLLVCGQITPEDIDQAASAGVRLIINNRPDGEEPGQPLSADLKAKADALSIAYRYIPISGGNFDDASVMAFGDALASADGPTLAFCRTGTRATTLWALSQAGSRPTAAILSAANAAGYDLSQLRGRIETASTSSPDGPAADRPAARYDVVIVGGGAGGIATATSILKRDPKLSVAIIEPRTEHYYQPGWTMVGAGVFEPKSTCHSMASVMPKGVTWLREAAQSFQPEQNQVTTANGSVIGYRALVVAPGNMLDWDAIDGLAATLGQNGVTSNYRYDTAPYTWELVRNLREGVALFTQPPMPIKCAGAPQKAMYLSCDNWLERGVLNNIDVAFHNAGGVLFGVKDYVPALMGYVERYGIDLNFESTLIAVDGAAKTATFREKTGEVTRAFDMMHVTPPQIAPRFVADSLLADKAGYVEVDQVTMQHVRYPNIFGLGDGGSTPNAKTAAAARKQAPIVAVNLLAILKGGEPVAGYDGYGSCPLTVEKGKIVLAEFGYGGKLMPSFPKWLIDGTQPARLSWLLKSEALPWIYWNGMLKGHEWLVKPQPIERVRQAA
;
A
#
# COMPACT_ATOMS: atom_id res chain seq x y z
N MET A 1 9.59 0.55 45.24
CA MET A 1 9.53 1.27 43.94
C MET A 1 10.94 1.46 43.34
N ASN A 2 11.14 1.25 42.02
CA ASN A 2 12.38 1.58 41.30
C ASN A 2 12.11 2.70 40.26
N PRO A 3 12.01 3.97 40.69
CA PRO A 3 11.70 5.08 39.79
C PRO A 3 12.92 5.53 38.99
N HIS A 4 12.73 5.77 37.70
CA HIS A 4 13.70 6.39 36.81
C HIS A 4 13.40 7.88 36.66
N LYS A 5 14.41 8.73 36.81
CA LYS A 5 14.26 10.17 36.57
C LYS A 5 14.18 10.42 35.07
N LEU A 6 13.02 10.88 34.60
CA LEU A 6 12.77 11.19 33.20
C LEU A 6 12.97 12.68 32.90
N ASP A 7 12.66 13.54 33.86
CA ASP A 7 12.81 14.99 33.75
C ASP A 7 13.13 15.62 35.11
N GLU A 8 13.36 16.93 35.17
CA GLU A 8 13.76 17.63 36.40
C GLU A 8 12.83 17.32 37.60
N LYS A 9 11.51 17.30 37.34
CA LYS A 9 10.46 17.03 38.34
C LYS A 9 9.67 15.74 38.08
N LEU A 10 10.07 14.90 37.11
CA LEU A 10 9.30 13.72 36.72
C LEU A 10 10.07 12.42 36.97
N LEU A 11 9.46 11.53 37.75
CA LEU A 11 9.87 10.16 37.99
C LEU A 11 8.89 9.21 37.28
N VAL A 12 9.41 8.16 36.64
CA VAL A 12 8.60 7.14 35.98
C VAL A 12 8.95 5.74 36.46
N CYS A 13 7.95 4.87 36.65
CA CYS A 13 8.17 3.46 36.97
C CYS A 13 7.07 2.54 36.41
N GLY A 14 7.26 1.24 36.60
CA GLY A 14 6.23 0.22 36.39
C GLY A 14 5.16 0.23 37.49
N GLN A 15 4.40 -0.85 37.60
CA GLN A 15 3.29 -0.94 38.55
C GLN A 15 3.72 -0.61 39.98
N ILE A 16 2.94 0.23 40.66
CA ILE A 16 3.11 0.55 42.09
C ILE A 16 2.05 -0.13 42.94
N THR A 17 2.35 -0.35 44.22
CA THR A 17 1.41 -0.78 45.25
C THR A 17 1.04 0.37 46.19
N PRO A 18 0.02 0.23 47.07
CA PRO A 18 -0.26 1.21 48.11
C PRO A 18 0.95 1.53 49.01
N GLU A 19 1.83 0.56 49.29
CA GLU A 19 3.04 0.75 50.09
C GLU A 19 4.11 1.58 49.36
N ASP A 20 4.18 1.49 48.02
CA ASP A 20 5.06 2.34 47.23
C ASP A 20 4.63 3.83 47.30
N ILE A 21 3.36 4.11 47.58
CA ILE A 21 2.87 5.49 47.78
C ILE A 21 3.43 6.09 49.09
N ASP A 22 3.65 5.28 50.14
CA ASP A 22 4.33 5.74 51.36
C ASP A 22 5.80 6.12 51.08
N GLN A 23 6.46 5.34 50.23
CA GLN A 23 7.82 5.65 49.77
C GLN A 23 7.84 6.93 48.93
N ALA A 24 6.87 7.10 48.03
CA ALA A 24 6.72 8.31 47.23
C ALA A 24 6.50 9.56 48.10
N ALA A 25 5.65 9.46 49.13
CA ALA A 25 5.45 10.55 50.10
C ALA A 25 6.74 10.92 50.84
N SER A 26 7.49 9.92 51.30
CA SER A 26 8.77 10.11 51.99
C SER A 26 9.83 10.75 51.07
N ALA A 27 9.75 10.48 49.76
CA ALA A 27 10.59 11.10 48.73
C ALA A 27 10.09 12.49 48.29
N GLY A 28 9.02 13.01 48.91
CA GLY A 28 8.50 14.34 48.65
C GLY A 28 7.65 14.46 47.37
N VAL A 29 7.16 13.35 46.81
CA VAL A 29 6.24 13.36 45.66
C VAL A 29 4.95 14.09 46.03
N ARG A 30 4.53 15.01 45.17
CA ARG A 30 3.33 15.84 45.35
C ARG A 30 2.19 15.49 44.40
N LEU A 31 2.50 14.79 43.32
CA LEU A 31 1.53 14.33 42.32
C LEU A 31 1.84 12.90 41.87
N ILE A 32 0.81 12.06 41.78
CA ILE A 32 0.85 10.75 41.13
C ILE A 32 -0.03 10.76 39.89
N ILE A 33 0.49 10.31 38.76
CA ILE A 33 -0.24 10.12 37.50
C ILE A 33 -0.31 8.63 37.18
N ASN A 34 -1.52 8.07 37.14
CA ASN A 34 -1.75 6.68 36.76
C ASN A 34 -2.18 6.59 35.29
N ASN A 35 -1.35 5.95 34.46
CA ASN A 35 -1.63 5.70 33.03
C ASN A 35 -2.04 4.25 32.72
N ARG A 36 -2.34 3.45 33.75
CA ARG A 36 -2.79 2.07 33.63
C ARG A 36 -4.29 1.97 33.88
N PRO A 37 -5.11 1.50 32.93
CA PRO A 37 -6.52 1.24 33.17
C PRO A 37 -6.74 0.15 34.23
N ASP A 38 -7.84 0.28 34.97
CA ASP A 38 -8.33 -0.77 35.87
C ASP A 38 -8.68 -2.06 35.11
N GLY A 39 -8.39 -3.21 35.73
CA GLY A 39 -8.67 -4.53 35.15
C GLY A 39 -7.73 -4.98 34.04
N GLU A 40 -6.57 -4.33 33.84
CA GLU A 40 -5.60 -4.73 32.81
C GLU A 40 -4.94 -6.09 33.09
N GLU A 41 -4.62 -6.43 34.34
CA GLU A 41 -4.16 -7.76 34.75
C GLU A 41 -4.85 -8.23 36.05
N PRO A 42 -5.08 -9.56 36.20
CA PRO A 42 -5.60 -10.12 37.45
C PRO A 42 -4.73 -9.76 38.65
N GLY A 43 -5.36 -9.27 39.73
CA GLY A 43 -4.67 -8.92 40.97
C GLY A 43 -3.94 -7.57 40.97
N GLN A 44 -4.09 -6.75 39.92
CA GLN A 44 -3.57 -5.38 39.95
C GLN A 44 -4.31 -4.52 40.99
N PRO A 45 -3.62 -3.58 41.67
CA PRO A 45 -4.28 -2.57 42.49
C PRO A 45 -5.25 -1.72 41.64
N LEU A 46 -6.45 -1.44 42.16
CA LEU A 46 -7.38 -0.54 41.50
C LEU A 46 -6.92 0.91 41.68
N SER A 47 -7.17 1.73 40.66
CA SER A 47 -6.88 3.16 40.67
C SER A 47 -7.58 3.88 41.83
N ALA A 48 -8.78 3.42 42.20
CA ALA A 48 -9.51 3.94 43.36
C ALA A 48 -8.76 3.71 44.69
N ASP A 49 -8.14 2.55 44.88
CA ASP A 49 -7.41 2.21 46.11
C ASP A 49 -6.11 3.01 46.20
N LEU A 50 -5.39 3.11 45.08
CA LEU A 50 -4.18 3.94 44.99
C LEU A 50 -4.50 5.41 45.22
N LYS A 51 -5.62 5.91 44.68
CA LYS A 51 -6.09 7.27 44.92
C LYS A 51 -6.40 7.49 46.40
N ALA A 52 -7.14 6.60 47.04
CA ALA A 52 -7.49 6.73 48.45
C ALA A 52 -6.25 6.79 49.35
N LYS A 53 -5.23 5.99 49.04
CA LYS A 53 -3.94 6.02 49.72
C LYS A 53 -3.16 7.32 49.47
N ALA A 54 -3.14 7.82 48.24
CA ALA A 54 -2.51 9.10 47.89
C ALA A 54 -3.19 10.28 48.60
N ASP A 55 -4.53 10.30 48.61
CA ASP A 55 -5.33 11.33 49.30
C ASP A 55 -5.01 11.35 50.81
N ALA A 56 -4.88 10.18 51.45
CA ALA A 56 -4.55 10.07 52.88
C ALA A 56 -3.16 10.66 53.23
N LEU A 57 -2.25 10.73 52.26
CA LEU A 57 -0.92 11.31 52.39
C LEU A 57 -0.83 12.72 51.78
N SER A 58 -1.96 13.32 51.41
CA SER A 58 -2.04 14.64 50.75
C SER A 58 -1.22 14.72 49.45
N ILE A 59 -1.13 13.62 48.71
CA ILE A 59 -0.54 13.56 47.37
C ILE A 59 -1.66 13.69 46.35
N ALA A 60 -1.55 14.64 45.43
CA ALA A 60 -2.51 14.78 44.35
C ALA A 60 -2.48 13.53 43.46
N TYR A 61 -3.64 13.09 42.97
CA TYR A 61 -3.74 11.93 42.10
C TYR A 61 -4.49 12.27 40.82
N ARG A 62 -3.96 11.85 39.67
CA ARG A 62 -4.56 12.01 38.34
C ARG A 62 -4.63 10.65 37.65
N TYR A 63 -5.83 10.29 37.21
CA TYR A 63 -6.08 9.06 36.48
C TYR A 63 -6.27 9.37 35.01
N ILE A 64 -5.29 8.99 34.17
CA ILE A 64 -5.26 9.25 32.73
C ILE A 64 -4.97 7.91 32.04
N PRO A 65 -5.92 6.97 32.05
CA PRO A 65 -5.69 5.60 31.60
C PRO A 65 -5.49 5.52 30.09
N ILE A 66 -4.46 4.80 29.66
CA ILE A 66 -4.21 4.55 28.24
C ILE A 66 -4.48 3.07 27.93
N SER A 67 -5.49 2.84 27.11
CA SER A 67 -5.92 1.51 26.64
C SER A 67 -5.41 1.23 25.23
N GLY A 68 -4.92 0.02 24.98
CA GLY A 68 -4.53 -0.43 23.63
C GLY A 68 -3.40 0.34 22.95
N GLY A 69 -2.64 1.17 23.68
CA GLY A 69 -1.61 2.03 23.10
C GLY A 69 -2.16 3.24 22.32
N ASN A 70 -3.44 3.58 22.50
CA ASN A 70 -4.03 4.78 21.93
C ASN A 70 -3.66 6.01 22.76
N PHE A 71 -2.80 6.87 22.23
CA PHE A 71 -2.40 8.13 22.87
C PHE A 71 -3.10 9.29 22.15
N ASP A 72 -4.37 9.54 22.48
CA ASP A 72 -5.12 10.65 21.91
C ASP A 72 -4.66 12.01 22.45
N ASP A 73 -4.98 13.08 21.72
CA ASP A 73 -4.54 14.44 22.05
C ASP A 73 -5.07 14.89 23.42
N ALA A 74 -6.28 14.45 23.79
CA ALA A 74 -6.87 14.74 25.08
C ALA A 74 -6.03 14.18 26.24
N SER A 75 -5.53 12.95 26.12
CA SER A 75 -4.69 12.32 27.13
C SER A 75 -3.28 12.93 27.19
N VAL A 76 -2.73 13.30 26.03
CA VAL A 76 -1.43 13.99 25.94
C VAL A 76 -1.50 15.37 26.61
N MET A 77 -2.54 16.16 26.32
CA MET A 77 -2.78 17.46 26.95
C MET A 77 -3.03 17.30 28.45
N ALA A 78 -3.92 16.39 28.87
CA ALA A 78 -4.19 16.17 30.28
C ALA A 78 -2.94 15.76 31.07
N PHE A 79 -2.03 14.99 30.45
CA PHE A 79 -0.76 14.62 31.05
C PHE A 79 0.20 15.82 31.15
N GLY A 80 0.31 16.63 30.08
CA GLY A 80 1.08 17.88 30.07
C GLY A 80 0.61 18.88 31.12
N ASP A 81 -0.70 19.11 31.21
CA ASP A 81 -1.33 20.02 32.18
C ASP A 81 -1.13 19.54 33.62
N ALA A 82 -1.22 18.22 33.85
CA ALA A 82 -0.95 17.64 35.16
C ALA A 82 0.50 17.89 35.60
N LEU A 83 1.47 17.77 34.69
CA LEU A 83 2.87 18.07 34.98
C LEU A 83 3.11 19.57 35.20
N ALA A 84 2.51 20.43 34.37
CA ALA A 84 2.67 21.87 34.46
C ALA A 84 2.06 22.45 35.76
N SER A 85 0.97 21.86 36.23
CA SER A 85 0.28 22.25 37.48
C SER A 85 0.87 21.61 38.75
N ALA A 86 1.91 20.78 38.64
CA ALA A 86 2.49 20.10 39.79
C ALA A 86 3.43 21.00 40.60
N ASP A 87 3.05 21.31 41.84
CA ASP A 87 3.88 22.02 42.82
C ASP A 87 4.91 21.11 43.52
N GLY A 88 5.61 20.27 42.75
CA GLY A 88 6.66 19.39 43.28
C GLY A 88 6.96 18.18 42.40
N PRO A 89 7.79 17.23 42.89
CA PRO A 89 8.09 15.99 42.18
C PRO A 89 6.82 15.19 41.85
N THR A 90 6.72 14.74 40.60
CA THR A 90 5.62 13.92 40.09
C THR A 90 6.11 12.51 39.83
N LEU A 91 5.30 11.52 40.25
CA LEU A 91 5.49 10.11 39.92
C LEU A 91 4.44 9.68 38.91
N ALA A 92 4.86 9.27 37.72
CA ALA A 92 3.95 8.68 36.72
C ALA A 92 4.23 7.19 36.56
N PHE A 93 3.19 6.37 36.43
CA PHE A 93 3.37 4.93 36.26
C PHE A 93 2.34 4.31 35.31
N CYS A 94 2.72 3.16 34.76
CA CYS A 94 1.77 2.21 34.16
C CYS A 94 2.20 0.79 34.50
N ARG A 95 1.94 -0.21 33.64
CA ARG A 95 2.48 -1.57 33.84
C ARG A 95 4.01 -1.61 33.83
N THR A 96 4.64 -0.99 32.83
CA THR A 96 6.10 -0.98 32.63
C THR A 96 6.74 0.42 32.73
N GLY A 97 5.94 1.48 32.81
CA GLY A 97 6.37 2.88 32.72
C GLY A 97 6.45 3.43 31.29
N THR A 98 6.33 2.57 30.27
CA THR A 98 6.43 2.99 28.86
C THR A 98 5.33 4.00 28.48
N ARG A 99 4.08 3.82 28.93
CA ARG A 99 2.98 4.73 28.58
C ARG A 99 3.15 6.12 29.16
N ALA A 100 3.59 6.21 30.42
CA ALA A 100 3.92 7.46 31.07
C ALA A 100 5.04 8.20 30.34
N THR A 101 6.08 7.47 29.93
CA THR A 101 7.19 8.01 29.14
C THR A 101 6.75 8.46 27.75
N THR A 102 5.88 7.70 27.07
CA THR A 102 5.30 8.10 25.78
C THR A 102 4.44 9.35 25.88
N LEU A 103 3.57 9.45 26.90
CA LEU A 103 2.73 10.64 27.11
C LEU A 103 3.57 11.88 27.42
N TRP A 104 4.63 11.74 28.23
CA TRP A 104 5.60 12.80 28.45
C TRP A 104 6.27 13.22 27.14
N ALA A 105 6.78 12.26 26.35
CA ALA A 105 7.48 12.57 25.11
C ALA A 105 6.59 13.30 24.10
N LEU A 106 5.32 12.92 24.02
CA LEU A 106 4.32 13.59 23.17
C LEU A 106 3.92 14.96 23.72
N SER A 107 3.81 15.13 25.05
CA SER A 107 3.45 16.43 25.65
C SER A 107 4.60 17.45 25.59
N GLN A 108 5.85 17.00 25.49
CA GLN A 108 7.02 17.85 25.28
C GLN A 108 7.26 18.19 23.81
N ALA A 109 6.56 17.53 22.88
CA ALA A 109 6.71 17.77 21.45
C ALA A 109 6.40 19.25 21.14
N GLY A 110 7.28 19.91 20.38
CA GLY A 110 7.16 21.34 20.04
C GLY A 110 7.78 22.29 21.07
N SER A 111 7.88 21.86 22.32
CA SER A 111 8.56 22.61 23.39
C SER A 111 10.03 22.24 23.54
N ARG A 112 10.43 21.03 23.12
CA ARG A 112 11.82 20.55 23.15
C ARG A 112 12.20 19.91 21.82
N PRO A 113 13.49 19.98 21.40
CA PRO A 113 13.94 19.26 20.22
C PRO A 113 13.71 17.75 20.36
N THR A 114 13.18 17.09 19.32
CA THR A 114 12.90 15.64 19.33
C THR A 114 14.10 14.81 19.77
N ALA A 115 15.32 15.16 19.34
CA ALA A 115 16.53 14.46 19.75
C ALA A 115 16.77 14.52 21.28
N ALA A 116 16.45 15.64 21.92
CA ALA A 116 16.58 15.79 23.38
C ALA A 116 15.51 14.98 24.12
N ILE A 117 14.28 14.94 23.60
CA ILE A 117 13.18 14.14 24.15
C ILE A 117 13.56 12.64 24.11
N LEU A 118 14.01 12.16 22.95
CA LEU A 118 14.42 10.76 22.78
C LEU A 118 15.64 10.41 23.64
N SER A 119 16.61 11.33 23.76
CA SER A 119 17.79 11.12 24.60
C SER A 119 17.43 11.00 26.08
N ALA A 120 16.50 11.83 26.57
CA ALA A 120 16.05 11.78 27.97
C ALA A 120 15.23 10.52 28.26
N ALA A 121 14.34 10.10 27.35
CA ALA A 121 13.62 8.83 27.47
C ALA A 121 14.60 7.64 27.52
N ASN A 122 15.59 7.61 26.61
CA ASN A 122 16.59 6.55 26.58
C ASN A 122 17.46 6.53 27.84
N ALA A 123 17.86 7.70 28.36
CA ALA A 123 18.61 7.80 29.63
C ALA A 123 17.81 7.30 30.84
N ALA A 124 16.48 7.42 30.80
CA ALA A 124 15.57 6.87 31.79
C ALA A 124 15.26 5.37 31.59
N GLY A 125 15.85 4.72 30.57
CA GLY A 125 15.67 3.29 30.30
C GLY A 125 14.52 2.94 29.35
N TYR A 126 13.98 3.92 28.62
CA TYR A 126 12.85 3.74 27.69
C TYR A 126 13.24 4.09 26.25
N ASP A 127 13.34 3.09 25.37
CA ASP A 127 13.58 3.31 23.95
C ASP A 127 12.29 3.74 23.24
N LEU A 128 12.24 5.01 22.82
CA LEU A 128 11.14 5.59 22.04
C LEU A 128 11.55 5.90 20.59
N SER A 129 12.65 5.33 20.08
CA SER A 129 13.17 5.59 18.73
C SER A 129 12.11 5.42 17.63
N GLN A 130 11.24 4.41 17.77
CA GLN A 130 10.12 4.13 16.86
C GLN A 130 9.03 5.20 16.87
N LEU A 131 8.97 6.05 17.89
CA LEU A 131 8.00 7.14 18.01
C LEU A 131 8.53 8.49 17.50
N ARG A 132 9.77 8.54 16.99
CA ARG A 132 10.39 9.77 16.45
C ARG A 132 9.44 10.53 15.52
N GLY A 133 8.90 9.84 14.50
CA GLY A 133 8.02 10.48 13.52
C GLY A 133 6.76 11.06 14.16
N ARG A 134 6.19 10.39 15.17
CA ARG A 134 5.02 10.86 15.90
C ARG A 134 5.33 12.08 16.79
N ILE A 135 6.49 12.12 17.45
CA ILE A 135 6.95 13.27 18.25
C ILE A 135 7.23 14.46 17.33
N GLU A 136 7.83 14.23 16.16
CA GLU A 136 8.06 15.27 15.15
C GLU A 136 6.73 15.80 14.61
N THR A 137 5.74 14.95 14.33
CA THR A 137 4.38 15.39 13.95
C THR A 137 3.71 16.19 15.07
N ALA A 138 3.75 15.72 16.32
CA ALA A 138 3.17 16.43 17.47
C ALA A 138 3.87 17.77 17.75
N SER A 139 5.13 17.95 17.34
CA SER A 139 5.85 19.21 17.49
C SER A 139 5.35 20.32 16.57
N THR A 140 4.63 19.96 15.51
CA THR A 140 4.05 20.90 14.54
C THR A 140 2.64 21.35 14.92
N SER A 141 2.04 20.77 15.95
CA SER A 141 0.69 21.05 16.46
C SER A 141 0.71 21.72 17.83
N SER A 142 1.23 22.95 17.93
CA SER A 142 1.06 23.79 19.14
C SER A 142 -0.14 24.74 18.99
N PRO A 143 -0.98 24.96 20.03
CA PRO A 143 -2.16 25.83 19.94
C PRO A 143 -1.84 27.33 19.79
N ASP A 144 -0.63 27.77 20.18
CA ASP A 144 -0.28 29.21 20.30
C ASP A 144 0.92 29.66 19.43
N GLY A 145 1.26 28.95 18.36
CA GLY A 145 2.31 29.35 17.41
C GLY A 145 1.74 30.02 16.13
N PRO A 146 2.34 31.09 15.59
CA PRO A 146 1.79 31.76 14.42
C PRO A 146 2.01 30.94 13.14
N ALA A 147 0.93 30.75 12.37
CA ALA A 147 0.90 30.44 10.93
C ALA A 147 1.24 29.01 10.41
N ALA A 148 1.25 27.95 11.24
CA ALA A 148 1.41 26.56 10.73
C ALA A 148 0.08 25.89 10.27
N ASP A 149 -1.08 26.41 10.71
CA ASP A 149 -2.38 25.76 10.49
C ASP A 149 -3.09 26.16 9.17
N ARG A 150 -2.39 26.91 8.31
CA ARG A 150 -2.87 27.22 6.96
C ARG A 150 -2.14 26.37 5.94
N PRO A 151 -2.87 25.65 5.05
CA PRO A 151 -2.24 24.94 3.97
C PRO A 151 -1.34 25.87 3.16
N ALA A 152 -0.11 25.42 2.87
CA ALA A 152 0.83 26.12 2.00
C ALA A 152 0.21 26.42 0.63
N ALA A 153 -0.68 25.53 0.18
CA ALA A 153 -1.57 25.74 -0.96
C ALA A 153 -2.89 24.98 -0.75
N ARG A 154 -3.96 25.44 -1.40
CA ARG A 154 -5.27 24.78 -1.40
C ARG A 154 -5.79 24.60 -2.82
N TYR A 155 -6.35 23.43 -3.11
CA TYR A 155 -6.91 23.07 -4.42
C TYR A 155 -8.35 22.58 -4.27
N ASP A 156 -9.14 22.63 -5.35
CA ASP A 156 -10.46 21.99 -5.38
C ASP A 156 -10.30 20.46 -5.29
N VAL A 157 -9.34 19.92 -6.03
CA VAL A 157 -9.03 18.49 -6.02
C VAL A 157 -7.53 18.27 -5.84
N VAL A 158 -7.18 17.45 -4.84
CA VAL A 158 -5.82 16.89 -4.70
C VAL A 158 -5.87 15.41 -5.06
N ILE A 159 -4.87 14.96 -5.81
CA ILE A 159 -4.71 13.56 -6.21
C ILE A 159 -3.34 13.10 -5.74
N VAL A 160 -3.29 12.03 -4.95
CA VAL A 160 -2.04 11.41 -4.49
C VAL A 160 -1.69 10.25 -5.42
N GLY A 161 -0.58 10.38 -6.14
CA GLY A 161 -0.07 9.41 -7.11
C GLY A 161 -0.31 9.87 -8.56
N GLY A 162 0.79 10.00 -9.32
CA GLY A 162 0.82 10.34 -10.75
C GLY A 162 0.91 9.12 -11.67
N GLY A 163 0.46 7.96 -11.18
CA GLY A 163 0.38 6.72 -11.96
C GLY A 163 -0.81 6.68 -12.93
N ALA A 164 -1.10 5.49 -13.47
CA ALA A 164 -2.17 5.30 -14.45
C ALA A 164 -3.53 5.82 -13.96
N GLY A 165 -3.91 5.48 -12.72
CA GLY A 165 -5.18 5.90 -12.12
C GLY A 165 -5.25 7.40 -11.87
N GLY A 166 -4.23 7.98 -11.22
CA GLY A 166 -4.24 9.39 -10.86
C GLY A 166 -4.27 10.33 -12.06
N ILE A 167 -3.43 10.11 -13.07
CA ILE A 167 -3.43 10.91 -14.30
C ILE A 167 -4.75 10.76 -15.06
N ALA A 168 -5.27 9.53 -15.20
CA ALA A 168 -6.54 9.31 -15.89
C ALA A 168 -7.71 10.01 -15.19
N THR A 169 -7.75 9.96 -13.85
CA THR A 169 -8.77 10.65 -13.05
C THR A 169 -8.64 12.16 -13.18
N ALA A 170 -7.43 12.72 -13.08
CA ALA A 170 -7.20 14.15 -13.24
C ALA A 170 -7.71 14.67 -14.60
N THR A 171 -7.37 13.98 -15.68
CA THR A 171 -7.83 14.35 -17.02
C THR A 171 -9.34 14.18 -17.15
N SER A 172 -9.93 13.13 -16.57
CA SER A 172 -11.36 12.87 -16.58
C SER A 172 -12.16 13.97 -15.84
N ILE A 173 -11.63 14.47 -14.73
CA ILE A 173 -12.17 15.61 -13.98
C ILE A 173 -12.10 16.88 -14.83
N LEU A 174 -10.92 17.25 -15.32
CA LEU A 174 -10.73 18.50 -16.07
C LEU A 174 -11.49 18.54 -17.41
N LYS A 175 -11.77 17.38 -18.03
CA LYS A 175 -12.64 17.31 -19.22
C LYS A 175 -14.10 17.66 -18.91
N ARG A 176 -14.56 17.37 -17.69
CA ARG A 176 -15.94 17.62 -17.25
C ARG A 176 -16.09 19.00 -16.63
N ASP A 177 -15.10 19.43 -15.88
CA ASP A 177 -15.04 20.76 -15.30
C ASP A 177 -13.61 21.35 -15.38
N PRO A 178 -13.31 22.11 -16.45
CA PRO A 178 -11.98 22.68 -16.66
C PRO A 178 -11.67 23.87 -15.73
N LYS A 179 -12.64 24.32 -14.91
CA LYS A 179 -12.45 25.46 -14.00
C LYS A 179 -11.85 25.04 -12.66
N LEU A 180 -11.88 23.75 -12.34
CA LEU A 180 -11.36 23.24 -11.07
C LEU A 180 -9.84 23.35 -11.01
N SER A 181 -9.35 23.80 -9.86
CA SER A 181 -7.93 23.71 -9.52
C SER A 181 -7.61 22.28 -9.09
N VAL A 182 -6.75 21.61 -9.86
CA VAL A 182 -6.35 20.20 -9.63
C VAL A 182 -4.85 20.13 -9.39
N ALA A 183 -4.45 19.46 -8.32
CA ALA A 183 -3.05 19.14 -8.05
C ALA A 183 -2.81 17.62 -7.99
N ILE A 184 -1.67 17.17 -8.52
CA ILE A 184 -1.18 15.80 -8.37
C ILE A 184 0.11 15.83 -7.54
N ILE A 185 0.13 15.10 -6.43
CA ILE A 185 1.32 14.84 -5.61
C ILE A 185 1.99 13.57 -6.14
N GLU A 186 3.16 13.71 -6.76
CA GLU A 186 3.93 12.61 -7.37
C GLU A 186 5.42 12.94 -7.36
N PRO A 187 6.26 12.15 -6.66
CA PRO A 187 7.69 12.42 -6.58
C PRO A 187 8.50 12.00 -7.82
N ARG A 188 8.03 11.02 -8.60
CA ARG A 188 8.82 10.45 -9.70
C ARG A 188 8.86 11.35 -10.93
N THR A 189 10.01 11.39 -11.57
CA THR A 189 10.23 12.09 -12.84
C THR A 189 9.85 11.26 -14.08
N GLU A 190 9.67 9.94 -13.92
CA GLU A 190 9.28 9.00 -14.98
C GLU A 190 7.91 8.37 -14.73
N HIS A 191 7.17 8.13 -15.81
CA HIS A 191 5.91 7.42 -15.84
C HIS A 191 6.04 6.17 -16.70
N TYR A 192 5.56 5.03 -16.18
CA TYR A 192 5.75 3.72 -16.80
C TYR A 192 4.45 3.07 -17.23
N TYR A 193 4.40 2.57 -18.47
CA TYR A 193 3.42 1.60 -18.93
C TYR A 193 3.84 0.19 -18.50
N GLN A 194 3.63 -0.12 -17.23
CA GLN A 194 4.04 -1.38 -16.59
C GLN A 194 3.51 -2.66 -17.27
N PRO A 195 2.28 -2.71 -17.86
CA PRO A 195 1.85 -3.90 -18.60
C PRO A 195 2.80 -4.31 -19.73
N GLY A 196 3.55 -3.34 -20.29
CA GLY A 196 4.55 -3.56 -21.32
C GLY A 196 5.78 -4.33 -20.84
N TRP A 197 6.07 -4.39 -19.54
CA TRP A 197 7.28 -5.06 -19.03
C TRP A 197 7.26 -6.58 -19.27
N THR A 198 6.08 -7.20 -19.33
CA THR A 198 5.94 -8.60 -19.78
C THR A 198 6.37 -8.80 -21.24
N MET A 199 6.19 -7.78 -22.09
CA MET A 199 6.60 -7.80 -23.49
C MET A 199 8.10 -7.49 -23.64
N VAL A 200 8.65 -6.63 -22.78
CA VAL A 200 10.09 -6.37 -22.66
C VAL A 200 10.83 -7.65 -22.28
N GLY A 201 10.36 -8.36 -21.25
CA GLY A 201 10.93 -9.63 -20.81
C GLY A 201 10.84 -10.77 -21.83
N ALA A 202 10.09 -10.59 -22.91
CA ALA A 202 10.00 -11.53 -24.03
C ALA A 202 10.70 -11.02 -25.31
N GLY A 203 11.38 -9.87 -25.25
CA GLY A 203 12.08 -9.26 -26.39
C GLY A 203 11.16 -8.70 -27.47
N VAL A 204 9.90 -8.38 -27.13
CA VAL A 204 8.92 -7.82 -28.07
C VAL A 204 8.91 -6.30 -28.03
N PHE A 205 9.08 -5.71 -26.84
CA PHE A 205 9.16 -4.26 -26.67
C PHE A 205 10.56 -3.84 -26.23
N GLU A 206 10.97 -2.67 -26.69
CA GLU A 206 12.11 -1.95 -26.13
C GLU A 206 11.75 -1.32 -24.78
N PRO A 207 12.63 -1.37 -23.75
CA PRO A 207 12.32 -0.81 -22.42
C PRO A 207 11.90 0.66 -22.50
N LYS A 208 12.56 1.45 -23.35
CA LYS A 208 12.30 2.88 -23.53
C LYS A 208 10.89 3.18 -24.05
N SER A 209 10.25 2.27 -24.81
CA SER A 209 8.87 2.50 -25.29
C SER A 209 7.81 2.41 -24.19
N THR A 210 8.20 1.88 -23.02
CA THR A 210 7.33 1.75 -21.85
C THR A 210 7.54 2.86 -20.82
N CYS A 211 8.40 3.85 -21.09
CA CYS A 211 8.76 4.92 -20.17
C CYS A 211 8.67 6.29 -20.84
N HIS A 212 7.92 7.20 -20.24
CA HIS A 212 7.85 8.61 -20.63
C HIS A 212 8.20 9.49 -19.43
N SER A 213 8.66 10.73 -19.67
CA SER A 213 8.80 11.68 -18.56
C SER A 213 7.43 11.99 -17.96
N MET A 214 7.35 12.07 -16.63
CA MET A 214 6.14 12.44 -15.89
C MET A 214 5.57 13.77 -16.39
N ALA A 215 6.45 14.74 -16.66
CA ALA A 215 6.08 16.04 -17.24
C ALA A 215 5.32 15.91 -18.57
N SER A 216 5.74 15.00 -19.46
CA SER A 216 5.11 14.83 -20.78
C SER A 216 3.72 14.20 -20.75
N VAL A 217 3.43 13.44 -19.68
CA VAL A 217 2.14 12.76 -19.50
C VAL A 217 1.20 13.52 -18.58
N MET A 218 1.72 14.43 -17.76
CA MET A 218 0.96 15.29 -16.87
C MET A 218 -0.13 16.06 -17.65
N PRO A 219 -1.39 16.06 -17.20
CA PRO A 219 -2.46 16.74 -17.93
C PRO A 219 -2.28 18.26 -17.93
N LYS A 220 -2.71 18.92 -19.01
CA LYS A 220 -2.74 20.39 -19.06
C LYS A 220 -3.70 20.92 -17.99
N GLY A 221 -3.29 21.97 -17.26
CA GLY A 221 -4.09 22.58 -16.20
C GLY A 221 -3.92 21.94 -14.81
N VAL A 222 -3.17 20.85 -14.69
CA VAL A 222 -2.81 20.24 -13.40
C VAL A 222 -1.55 20.90 -12.83
N THR A 223 -1.57 21.18 -11.53
CA THR A 223 -0.35 21.51 -10.78
C THR A 223 0.34 20.22 -10.35
N TRP A 224 1.54 19.96 -10.86
CA TRP A 224 2.35 18.83 -10.43
C TRP A 224 3.20 19.21 -9.23
N LEU A 225 2.83 18.71 -8.05
CA LEU A 225 3.59 18.82 -6.81
C LEU A 225 4.59 17.66 -6.79
N ARG A 226 5.87 17.98 -7.03
CA ARG A 226 6.97 17.02 -7.20
C ARG A 226 7.49 16.48 -5.87
N GLU A 227 6.56 16.00 -5.05
CA GLU A 227 6.79 15.62 -3.67
C GLU A 227 6.13 14.28 -3.40
N ALA A 228 6.64 13.54 -2.41
CA ALA A 228 5.97 12.36 -1.90
C ALA A 228 4.89 12.79 -0.89
N ALA A 229 3.70 12.18 -0.95
CA ALA A 229 2.76 12.26 0.16
C ALA A 229 3.32 11.46 1.36
N GLN A 230 3.18 12.01 2.56
CA GLN A 230 3.70 11.40 3.79
C GLN A 230 2.57 10.99 4.74
N SER A 231 1.53 11.80 4.86
CA SER A 231 0.41 11.53 5.77
C SER A 231 -0.87 12.21 5.33
N PHE A 232 -1.99 11.77 5.88
CA PHE A 232 -3.33 12.27 5.59
C PHE A 232 -4.00 12.79 6.85
N GLN A 233 -4.59 13.98 6.76
CA GLN A 233 -5.38 14.63 7.80
C GLN A 233 -6.81 14.79 7.26
N PRO A 234 -7.59 13.69 7.16
CA PRO A 234 -8.86 13.70 6.44
C PRO A 234 -9.91 14.61 7.08
N GLU A 235 -9.88 14.78 8.39
CA GLU A 235 -10.81 15.65 9.12
C GLU A 235 -10.55 17.13 8.85
N GLN A 236 -9.29 17.50 8.63
CA GLN A 236 -8.85 18.85 8.28
C GLN A 236 -8.83 19.08 6.77
N ASN A 237 -9.13 18.06 5.96
CA ASN A 237 -9.03 18.06 4.50
C ASN A 237 -7.64 18.44 3.99
N GLN A 238 -6.60 17.79 4.53
CA GLN A 238 -5.21 18.09 4.24
C GLN A 238 -4.37 16.83 3.94
N VAL A 239 -3.33 17.00 3.14
CA VAL A 239 -2.25 16.02 2.91
C VAL A 239 -0.93 16.69 3.27
N THR A 240 -0.14 16.04 4.10
CA THR A 240 1.24 16.49 4.38
C THR A 240 2.20 15.76 3.45
N THR A 241 3.08 16.51 2.78
CA THR A 241 4.14 15.97 1.93
C THR A 241 5.42 15.71 2.71
N ALA A 242 6.33 14.90 2.16
CA ALA A 242 7.57 14.50 2.82
C ALA A 242 8.51 15.66 3.17
N ASN A 243 8.39 16.81 2.49
CA ASN A 243 9.11 18.04 2.82
C ASN A 243 8.43 18.89 3.93
N GLY A 244 7.36 18.38 4.54
CA GLY A 244 6.58 19.07 5.58
C GLY A 244 5.51 20.04 5.07
N SER A 245 5.36 20.23 3.75
CA SER A 245 4.31 21.12 3.22
C SER A 245 2.93 20.51 3.43
N VAL A 246 1.99 21.36 3.85
CA VAL A 246 0.58 20.98 4.04
C VAL A 246 -0.24 21.45 2.84
N ILE A 247 -0.91 20.53 2.17
CA ILE A 247 -1.74 20.79 0.99
C ILE A 247 -3.21 20.54 1.33
N GLY A 248 -4.03 21.59 1.24
CA GLY A 248 -5.46 21.52 1.53
C GLY A 248 -6.28 21.17 0.30
N TYR A 249 -7.42 20.51 0.50
CA TYR A 249 -8.33 20.14 -0.57
C TYR A 249 -9.81 20.43 -0.26
N ARG A 250 -10.66 20.40 -1.29
CA ARG A 250 -12.12 20.21 -1.12
C ARG A 250 -12.50 18.74 -1.30
N ALA A 251 -11.86 18.04 -2.25
CA ALA A 251 -11.94 16.60 -2.42
C ALA A 251 -10.55 15.97 -2.67
N LEU A 252 -10.37 14.73 -2.23
CA LEU A 252 -9.12 13.98 -2.35
C LEU A 252 -9.32 12.70 -3.17
N VAL A 253 -8.39 12.40 -4.05
CA VAL A 253 -8.28 11.10 -4.72
C VAL A 253 -6.96 10.44 -4.33
N VAL A 254 -7.01 9.20 -3.85
CA VAL A 254 -5.84 8.43 -3.41
C VAL A 254 -5.60 7.29 -4.39
N ALA A 255 -4.55 7.41 -5.22
CA ALA A 255 -4.19 6.47 -6.28
C ALA A 255 -2.69 6.07 -6.22
N PRO A 256 -2.19 5.57 -5.08
CA PRO A 256 -0.76 5.42 -4.80
C PRO A 256 -0.13 4.20 -5.50
N GLY A 257 -0.93 3.35 -6.13
CA GLY A 257 -0.50 2.05 -6.63
C GLY A 257 -0.30 1.03 -5.51
N ASN A 258 0.50 0.00 -5.80
CA ASN A 258 0.90 -1.05 -4.84
C ASN A 258 2.41 -0.98 -4.60
N MET A 259 2.87 -1.40 -3.42
CA MET A 259 4.28 -1.55 -3.12
C MET A 259 4.73 -3.00 -3.38
N LEU A 260 5.94 -3.16 -3.92
CA LEU A 260 6.57 -4.47 -4.10
C LEU A 260 7.43 -4.75 -2.87
N ASP A 261 7.13 -5.82 -2.16
CA ASP A 261 7.84 -6.21 -0.94
C ASP A 261 8.94 -7.21 -1.27
N TRP A 262 10.06 -6.68 -1.75
CA TRP A 262 11.22 -7.50 -2.14
C TRP A 262 11.88 -8.16 -0.92
N ASP A 263 11.78 -7.55 0.24
CA ASP A 263 12.39 -8.00 1.49
C ASP A 263 11.56 -9.10 2.19
N ALA A 264 10.34 -9.35 1.73
CA ALA A 264 9.51 -10.47 2.21
C ALA A 264 10.06 -11.86 1.82
N ILE A 265 11.02 -11.92 0.90
CA ILE A 265 11.70 -13.15 0.49
C ILE A 265 13.17 -13.00 0.84
N ASP A 266 13.66 -13.83 1.75
CA ASP A 266 15.04 -13.75 2.22
C ASP A 266 16.03 -13.89 1.06
N GLY A 267 17.07 -13.06 1.04
CA GLY A 267 18.09 -13.02 -0.01
C GLY A 267 17.66 -12.47 -1.38
N LEU A 268 16.35 -12.30 -1.67
CA LEU A 268 15.88 -11.90 -3.01
C LEU A 268 16.41 -10.54 -3.46
N ALA A 269 16.30 -9.51 -2.62
CA ALA A 269 16.71 -8.15 -2.97
C ALA A 269 18.19 -8.07 -3.36
N ALA A 270 19.05 -8.84 -2.69
CA ALA A 270 20.49 -8.86 -2.91
C ALA A 270 20.91 -9.55 -4.23
N THR A 271 20.06 -10.42 -4.79
CA THR A 271 20.38 -11.16 -6.01
C THR A 271 19.56 -10.73 -7.23
N LEU A 272 18.56 -9.85 -7.09
CA LEU A 272 17.65 -9.49 -8.16
C LEU A 272 18.34 -8.68 -9.27
N GLY A 273 18.36 -9.22 -10.49
CA GLY A 273 19.08 -8.67 -11.65
C GLY A 273 20.44 -9.32 -11.88
N GLN A 274 20.79 -10.35 -11.11
CA GLN A 274 22.04 -11.11 -11.21
C GLN A 274 21.82 -12.57 -10.83
N ASN A 275 22.84 -13.42 -11.00
CA ASN A 275 22.81 -14.84 -10.65
C ASN A 275 21.66 -15.66 -11.27
N GLY A 276 21.10 -15.21 -12.41
CA GLY A 276 19.93 -15.87 -13.01
C GLY A 276 18.59 -15.52 -12.37
N VAL A 277 18.54 -14.59 -11.42
CA VAL A 277 17.31 -14.15 -10.74
C VAL A 277 16.80 -12.83 -11.33
N THR A 278 15.58 -12.83 -11.81
CA THR A 278 14.96 -11.69 -12.51
C THR A 278 13.50 -11.46 -12.09
N SER A 279 12.93 -10.32 -12.49
CA SER A 279 11.51 -10.03 -12.34
C SER A 279 11.03 -9.03 -13.39
N ASN A 280 9.89 -9.29 -14.04
CA ASN A 280 9.24 -8.31 -14.91
C ASN A 280 8.44 -7.24 -14.14
N TYR A 281 8.50 -7.24 -12.79
CA TYR A 281 7.86 -6.24 -11.94
C TYR A 281 8.77 -5.03 -11.64
N ARG A 282 10.04 -5.05 -12.06
CA ARG A 282 10.98 -3.92 -12.02
C ARG A 282 11.39 -3.54 -13.46
N TYR A 283 11.49 -2.24 -13.72
CA TYR A 283 11.80 -1.71 -15.05
C TYR A 283 13.16 -2.18 -15.58
N ASP A 284 14.17 -2.15 -14.71
CA ASP A 284 15.57 -2.45 -15.00
C ASP A 284 15.85 -3.96 -15.14
N THR A 285 15.02 -4.83 -14.58
CA THR A 285 15.20 -6.29 -14.66
C THR A 285 14.40 -6.97 -15.76
N ALA A 286 13.34 -6.34 -16.29
CA ALA A 286 12.63 -6.90 -17.44
C ALA A 286 13.55 -7.20 -18.66
N PRO A 287 14.52 -6.33 -19.03
CA PRO A 287 15.50 -6.65 -20.08
C PRO A 287 16.39 -7.85 -19.72
N TYR A 288 16.77 -7.98 -18.45
CA TYR A 288 17.57 -9.10 -17.95
C TYR A 288 16.80 -10.41 -18.03
N THR A 289 15.48 -10.41 -17.82
CA THR A 289 14.63 -11.58 -18.11
C THR A 289 14.81 -12.05 -19.54
N TRP A 290 14.78 -11.13 -20.51
CA TRP A 290 14.95 -11.50 -21.92
C TRP A 290 16.37 -12.02 -22.22
N GLU A 291 17.39 -11.46 -21.58
CA GLU A 291 18.75 -11.98 -21.67
C GLU A 291 18.85 -13.43 -21.18
N LEU A 292 18.31 -13.73 -19.99
CA LEU A 292 18.31 -15.08 -19.43
C LEU A 292 17.58 -16.08 -20.32
N VAL A 293 16.38 -15.73 -20.81
CA VAL A 293 15.59 -16.58 -21.72
C VAL A 293 16.38 -16.87 -23.00
N ARG A 294 17.07 -15.87 -23.57
CA ARG A 294 17.90 -16.07 -24.76
C ARG A 294 19.13 -16.93 -24.50
N ASN A 295 19.69 -16.90 -23.30
CA ASN A 295 20.95 -17.59 -23.01
C ASN A 295 20.75 -19.03 -22.52
N LEU A 296 19.65 -19.33 -21.82
CA LEU A 296 19.36 -20.69 -21.37
C LEU A 296 19.18 -21.66 -22.55
N ARG A 297 19.76 -22.86 -22.44
CA ARG A 297 19.71 -23.96 -23.43
C ARG A 297 19.33 -25.29 -22.81
N GLU A 298 19.67 -25.47 -21.55
CA GLU A 298 19.41 -26.63 -20.72
C GLU A 298 19.37 -26.18 -19.25
N GLY A 299 18.84 -27.02 -18.36
CA GLY A 299 18.83 -26.77 -16.91
C GLY A 299 17.45 -26.43 -16.37
N VAL A 300 17.38 -25.75 -15.22
CA VAL A 300 16.11 -25.54 -14.49
C VAL A 300 15.64 -24.09 -14.57
N ALA A 301 14.37 -23.87 -14.95
CA ALA A 301 13.73 -22.56 -15.00
C ALA A 301 12.53 -22.49 -14.03
N LEU A 302 12.66 -21.70 -12.96
CA LEU A 302 11.62 -21.51 -11.95
C LEU A 302 10.86 -20.20 -12.16
N PHE A 303 9.54 -20.26 -12.11
CA PHE A 303 8.64 -19.11 -12.17
C PHE A 303 7.76 -19.08 -10.93
N THR A 304 7.60 -17.92 -10.29
CA THR A 304 6.88 -17.84 -9.01
C THR A 304 5.72 -16.86 -9.01
N GLN A 305 4.69 -17.20 -8.23
CA GLN A 305 3.56 -16.35 -7.90
C GLN A 305 3.29 -16.38 -6.39
N PRO A 306 3.33 -15.23 -5.69
CA PRO A 306 3.13 -15.14 -4.25
C PRO A 306 1.63 -15.13 -3.90
N PRO A 307 1.27 -15.08 -2.61
CA PRO A 307 -0.11 -14.86 -2.20
C PRO A 307 -0.72 -13.58 -2.79
N MET A 308 -2.02 -13.61 -3.03
CA MET A 308 -2.78 -12.42 -3.42
C MET A 308 -2.90 -11.44 -2.24
N PRO A 309 -3.00 -10.12 -2.49
CA PRO A 309 -3.15 -9.47 -3.79
C PRO A 309 -1.83 -9.15 -4.51
N ILE A 310 -1.82 -9.28 -5.84
CA ILE A 310 -0.76 -8.75 -6.70
C ILE A 310 -1.35 -7.97 -7.87
N LYS A 311 -0.63 -6.93 -8.34
CA LYS A 311 -0.95 -6.29 -9.61
C LYS A 311 -0.71 -7.24 -10.77
N CYS A 312 -1.68 -7.29 -11.68
CA CYS A 312 -1.72 -8.16 -12.85
C CYS A 312 -1.41 -9.64 -12.51
N ALA A 313 -2.33 -10.33 -11.84
CA ALA A 313 -2.14 -11.73 -11.41
C ALA A 313 -1.78 -12.73 -12.52
N GLY A 314 -2.04 -12.41 -13.79
CA GLY A 314 -1.58 -13.23 -14.92
C GLY A 314 -0.15 -12.96 -15.38
N ALA A 315 0.51 -11.89 -14.95
CA ALA A 315 1.87 -11.55 -15.39
C ALA A 315 2.95 -12.61 -15.04
N PRO A 316 2.90 -13.31 -13.88
CA PRO A 316 3.83 -14.40 -13.60
C PRO A 316 3.76 -15.50 -14.67
N GLN A 317 2.55 -15.90 -15.03
CA GLN A 317 2.30 -16.89 -16.07
C GLN A 317 2.72 -16.38 -17.46
N LYS A 318 2.49 -15.10 -17.77
CA LYS A 318 2.92 -14.51 -19.06
C LYS A 318 4.43 -14.60 -19.25
N ALA A 319 5.22 -14.37 -18.20
CA ALA A 319 6.66 -14.49 -18.25
C ALA A 319 7.07 -15.94 -18.55
N MET A 320 6.44 -16.90 -17.88
CA MET A 320 6.65 -18.33 -18.11
C MET A 320 6.28 -18.74 -19.53
N TYR A 321 5.03 -18.51 -19.97
CA TYR A 321 4.56 -18.93 -21.28
C TYR A 321 5.40 -18.35 -22.43
N LEU A 322 5.78 -17.08 -22.35
CA LEU A 322 6.62 -16.43 -23.38
C LEU A 322 8.07 -16.94 -23.36
N SER A 323 8.57 -17.40 -22.21
CA SER A 323 9.89 -18.04 -22.11
C SER A 323 9.85 -19.42 -22.76
N CYS A 324 8.85 -20.25 -22.41
CA CYS A 324 8.65 -21.57 -22.98
C CYS A 324 8.43 -21.53 -24.49
N ASP A 325 7.61 -20.60 -24.97
CA ASP A 325 7.39 -20.39 -26.40
C ASP A 325 8.70 -20.10 -27.13
N ASN A 326 9.56 -19.24 -26.57
CA ASN A 326 10.86 -18.97 -27.18
C ASN A 326 11.79 -20.18 -27.17
N TRP A 327 11.83 -20.96 -26.08
CA TRP A 327 12.63 -22.17 -26.02
C TRP A 327 12.12 -23.26 -26.97
N LEU A 328 10.80 -23.35 -27.15
CA LEU A 328 10.16 -24.24 -28.11
C LEU A 328 10.52 -23.87 -29.55
N GLU A 329 10.38 -22.60 -29.92
CA GLU A 329 10.76 -22.07 -31.25
C GLU A 329 12.23 -22.37 -31.60
N ARG A 330 13.10 -22.41 -30.58
CA ARG A 330 14.53 -22.65 -30.73
C ARG A 330 14.93 -24.12 -30.63
N GLY A 331 13.98 -25.00 -30.36
CA GLY A 331 14.20 -26.44 -30.25
C GLY A 331 14.97 -26.87 -28.99
N VAL A 332 14.98 -26.06 -27.94
CA VAL A 332 15.74 -26.34 -26.69
C VAL A 332 14.86 -26.57 -25.47
N LEU A 333 13.55 -26.37 -25.57
CA LEU A 333 12.62 -26.55 -24.44
C LEU A 333 12.73 -27.93 -23.78
N ASN A 334 12.94 -29.00 -24.56
CA ASN A 334 13.05 -30.36 -24.03
C ASN A 334 14.27 -30.60 -23.12
N ASN A 335 15.23 -29.67 -23.09
CA ASN A 335 16.40 -29.74 -22.22
C ASN A 335 16.23 -28.86 -20.97
N ILE A 336 15.10 -28.16 -20.83
CA ILE A 336 14.86 -27.19 -19.77
C ILE A 336 13.69 -27.68 -18.90
N ASP A 337 13.96 -27.97 -17.64
CA ASP A 337 12.94 -28.30 -16.66
C ASP A 337 12.26 -27.01 -16.19
N VAL A 338 11.01 -26.79 -16.63
CA VAL A 338 10.26 -25.59 -16.29
C VAL A 338 9.27 -25.89 -15.17
N ALA A 339 9.33 -25.14 -14.06
CA ALA A 339 8.38 -25.25 -12.96
C ALA A 339 7.71 -23.92 -12.62
N PHE A 340 6.41 -23.96 -12.36
CA PHE A 340 5.63 -22.82 -11.87
C PHE A 340 5.15 -23.06 -10.44
N HIS A 341 5.71 -22.29 -9.50
CA HIS A 341 5.36 -22.34 -8.09
C HIS A 341 4.36 -21.23 -7.76
N ASN A 342 3.12 -21.62 -7.51
CA ASN A 342 2.02 -20.73 -7.16
C ASN A 342 1.62 -20.95 -5.71
N ALA A 343 1.65 -19.87 -4.92
CA ALA A 343 1.21 -19.92 -3.53
C ALA A 343 -0.29 -20.24 -3.38
N GLY A 344 -1.10 -19.95 -4.40
CA GLY A 344 -2.53 -20.26 -4.43
C GLY A 344 -2.83 -21.71 -4.85
N GLY A 345 -4.10 -22.12 -4.67
CA GLY A 345 -4.58 -23.45 -5.01
C GLY A 345 -5.14 -23.62 -6.44
N VAL A 346 -5.10 -22.58 -7.28
CA VAL A 346 -5.66 -22.60 -8.64
C VAL A 346 -4.80 -21.81 -9.63
N LEU A 347 -4.80 -22.21 -10.91
CA LEU A 347 -4.01 -21.56 -11.96
C LEU A 347 -4.52 -20.15 -12.29
N PHE A 348 -5.84 -19.97 -12.37
CA PHE A 348 -6.45 -18.68 -12.65
C PHE A 348 -7.79 -18.54 -11.91
N GLY A 349 -8.09 -17.34 -11.41
CA GLY A 349 -9.27 -17.10 -10.56
C GLY A 349 -10.62 -17.18 -11.27
N VAL A 350 -10.63 -17.23 -12.61
CA VAL A 350 -11.85 -17.34 -13.41
C VAL A 350 -11.78 -18.63 -14.25
N LYS A 351 -12.60 -19.60 -13.87
CA LYS A 351 -12.57 -20.99 -14.37
C LYS A 351 -12.66 -21.10 -15.90
N ASP A 352 -13.41 -20.21 -16.54
CA ASP A 352 -13.65 -20.26 -18.00
C ASP A 352 -12.37 -20.08 -18.83
N TYR A 353 -11.31 -19.49 -18.26
CA TYR A 353 -10.02 -19.34 -18.92
C TYR A 353 -9.04 -20.49 -18.62
N VAL A 354 -9.30 -21.29 -17.58
CA VAL A 354 -8.37 -22.34 -17.12
C VAL A 354 -8.13 -23.42 -18.18
N PRO A 355 -9.13 -23.94 -18.94
CA PRO A 355 -8.88 -24.97 -19.94
C PRO A 355 -7.87 -24.55 -21.01
N ALA A 356 -7.99 -23.32 -21.51
CA ALA A 356 -7.04 -22.82 -22.51
C ALA A 356 -5.63 -22.67 -21.93
N LEU A 357 -5.50 -22.23 -20.68
CA LEU A 357 -4.21 -22.09 -20.01
C LEU A 357 -3.57 -23.44 -19.70
N MET A 358 -4.35 -24.42 -19.24
CA MET A 358 -3.88 -25.79 -19.02
C MET A 358 -3.37 -26.44 -20.30
N GLY A 359 -4.01 -26.19 -21.44
CA GLY A 359 -3.50 -26.66 -22.74
C GLY A 359 -2.10 -26.13 -23.06
N TYR A 360 -1.74 -24.93 -22.60
CA TYR A 360 -0.37 -24.40 -22.72
C TYR A 360 0.59 -24.94 -21.67
N VAL A 361 0.12 -25.19 -20.44
CA VAL A 361 0.90 -25.89 -19.40
C VAL A 361 1.33 -27.26 -19.92
N GLU A 362 0.39 -28.04 -20.46
CA GLU A 362 0.64 -29.36 -21.04
C GLU A 362 1.54 -29.29 -22.28
N ARG A 363 1.25 -28.36 -23.20
CA ARG A 363 2.04 -28.19 -24.43
C ARG A 363 3.52 -27.88 -24.14
N TYR A 364 3.80 -27.12 -23.10
CA TYR A 364 5.17 -26.74 -22.73
C TYR A 364 5.81 -27.69 -21.72
N GLY A 365 5.10 -28.71 -21.24
CA GLY A 365 5.62 -29.62 -20.22
C GLY A 365 5.94 -28.93 -18.89
N ILE A 366 5.17 -27.92 -18.51
CA ILE A 366 5.41 -27.14 -17.28
C ILE A 366 5.00 -27.96 -16.05
N ASP A 367 5.91 -28.10 -15.09
CA ASP A 367 5.61 -28.65 -13.77
C ASP A 367 4.86 -27.62 -12.91
N LEU A 368 3.56 -27.86 -12.71
CA LEU A 368 2.65 -26.93 -12.06
C LEU A 368 2.50 -27.26 -10.57
N ASN A 369 3.08 -26.41 -9.72
CA ASN A 369 3.13 -26.60 -8.27
C ASN A 369 2.22 -25.59 -7.55
N PHE A 370 1.10 -26.06 -6.99
CA PHE A 370 0.19 -25.25 -6.17
C PHE A 370 0.55 -25.29 -4.70
N GLU A 371 0.07 -24.28 -3.96
CA GLU A 371 0.33 -24.14 -2.51
C GLU A 371 1.84 -24.18 -2.20
N SER A 372 2.64 -23.65 -3.13
CA SER A 372 4.09 -23.59 -3.07
C SER A 372 4.55 -22.13 -3.05
N THR A 373 4.94 -21.66 -1.87
CA THR A 373 5.29 -20.25 -1.65
C THR A 373 6.80 -20.05 -1.60
N LEU A 374 7.37 -19.22 -2.46
CA LEU A 374 8.78 -18.84 -2.36
C LEU A 374 9.05 -18.04 -1.08
N ILE A 375 10.05 -18.44 -0.29
CA ILE A 375 10.38 -17.79 0.99
C ILE A 375 11.84 -17.34 1.11
N ALA A 376 12.76 -17.95 0.37
CA ALA A 376 14.17 -17.54 0.34
C ALA A 376 14.82 -17.84 -1.02
N VAL A 377 15.83 -17.05 -1.39
CA VAL A 377 16.67 -17.23 -2.57
C VAL A 377 18.13 -17.02 -2.20
N ASP A 378 18.95 -18.06 -2.36
CA ASP A 378 20.41 -17.93 -2.38
C ASP A 378 20.87 -17.85 -3.83
N GLY A 379 21.15 -16.64 -4.28
CA GLY A 379 21.61 -16.40 -5.65
C GLY A 379 22.97 -17.01 -5.95
N ALA A 380 23.90 -17.01 -4.99
CA ALA A 380 25.27 -17.51 -5.22
C ALA A 380 25.27 -19.04 -5.34
N ALA A 381 24.49 -19.72 -4.49
CA ALA A 381 24.28 -21.16 -4.57
C ALA A 381 23.29 -21.57 -5.68
N LYS A 382 22.60 -20.60 -6.29
CA LYS A 382 21.50 -20.80 -7.24
C LYS A 382 20.41 -21.74 -6.70
N THR A 383 19.98 -21.50 -5.47
CA THR A 383 18.92 -22.28 -4.83
C THR A 383 17.79 -21.39 -4.34
N ALA A 384 16.57 -21.91 -4.41
CA ALA A 384 15.36 -21.27 -3.93
C ALA A 384 14.65 -22.20 -2.95
N THR A 385 14.20 -21.65 -1.82
CA THR A 385 13.46 -22.40 -0.80
C THR A 385 11.98 -22.01 -0.86
N PHE A 386 11.13 -23.03 -0.97
CA PHE A 386 9.69 -22.93 -1.01
C PHE A 386 9.09 -23.51 0.27
N ARG A 387 8.03 -22.89 0.77
CA ARG A 387 7.13 -23.46 1.77
C ARG A 387 5.98 -24.15 1.06
N GLU A 388 5.88 -25.45 1.27
CA GLU A 388 4.85 -26.33 0.74
C GLU A 388 4.09 -27.00 1.89
N LYS A 389 3.02 -27.75 1.58
CA LYS A 389 2.24 -28.49 2.60
C LYS A 389 3.06 -29.50 3.40
N THR A 390 4.08 -30.09 2.77
CA THR A 390 4.93 -31.14 3.35
C THR A 390 6.12 -30.59 4.13
N GLY A 391 6.35 -29.28 4.07
CA GLY A 391 7.47 -28.61 4.74
C GLY A 391 8.17 -27.62 3.83
N GLU A 392 9.40 -27.24 4.22
CA GLU A 392 10.26 -26.39 3.41
C GLU A 392 11.12 -27.23 2.48
N VAL A 393 11.26 -26.74 1.26
CA VAL A 393 11.75 -27.51 0.13
C VAL A 393 12.67 -26.63 -0.70
N THR A 394 13.94 -27.03 -0.82
CA THR A 394 14.93 -26.31 -1.62
C THR A 394 15.03 -26.90 -3.03
N ARG A 395 15.13 -26.03 -4.03
CA ARG A 395 15.27 -26.37 -5.45
C ARG A 395 16.42 -25.58 -6.06
N ALA A 396 17.22 -26.22 -6.90
CA ALA A 396 18.22 -25.53 -7.72
C ALA A 396 17.56 -24.83 -8.91
N PHE A 397 18.19 -23.78 -9.44
CA PHE A 397 17.75 -23.11 -10.65
C PHE A 397 18.92 -22.64 -11.53
N ASP A 398 18.70 -22.54 -12.83
CA ASP A 398 19.59 -21.83 -13.75
C ASP A 398 19.00 -20.47 -14.15
N MET A 399 17.67 -20.38 -14.16
CA MET A 399 16.91 -19.16 -14.30
C MET A 399 15.76 -19.13 -13.30
N MET A 400 15.52 -17.98 -12.69
CA MET A 400 14.39 -17.77 -11.79
C MET A 400 13.71 -16.42 -12.09
N HIS A 401 12.45 -16.46 -12.52
CA HIS A 401 11.60 -15.27 -12.61
C HIS A 401 10.70 -15.16 -11.39
N VAL A 402 10.98 -14.18 -10.55
CA VAL A 402 10.29 -13.97 -9.27
C VAL A 402 9.19 -12.92 -9.40
N THR A 403 8.02 -13.25 -8.88
CA THR A 403 6.99 -12.25 -8.56
C THR A 403 7.02 -11.99 -7.06
N PRO A 404 7.35 -10.77 -6.60
CA PRO A 404 7.44 -10.50 -5.17
C PRO A 404 6.03 -10.38 -4.55
N PRO A 405 5.86 -10.71 -3.27
CA PRO A 405 4.71 -10.27 -2.49
C PRO A 405 4.48 -8.76 -2.66
N GLN A 406 3.23 -8.34 -2.58
CA GLN A 406 2.89 -6.94 -2.74
C GLN A 406 1.95 -6.51 -1.62
N ILE A 407 2.18 -5.30 -1.13
CA ILE A 407 1.49 -4.75 0.02
C ILE A 407 1.09 -3.30 -0.25
N ALA A 408 0.11 -2.81 0.51
CA ALA A 408 -0.26 -1.41 0.47
C ALA A 408 0.96 -0.52 0.82
N PRO A 409 1.11 0.66 0.16
CA PRO A 409 2.13 1.62 0.55
C PRO A 409 1.99 2.04 2.02
N ARG A 410 3.11 2.03 2.78
CA ARG A 410 3.09 2.25 4.24
C ARG A 410 2.38 3.54 4.67
N PHE A 411 2.64 4.65 3.97
CA PHE A 411 2.00 5.95 4.27
C PHE A 411 0.46 5.94 4.13
N VAL A 412 -0.11 4.97 3.40
CA VAL A 412 -1.55 4.72 3.39
C VAL A 412 -1.92 3.75 4.50
N ALA A 413 -1.23 2.63 4.62
CA ALA A 413 -1.50 1.59 5.62
C ALA A 413 -1.49 2.13 7.06
N ASP A 414 -0.60 3.07 7.36
CA ASP A 414 -0.45 3.71 8.67
C ASP A 414 -1.43 4.89 8.87
N SER A 415 -2.32 5.16 7.92
CA SER A 415 -3.21 6.33 7.93
C SER A 415 -4.65 5.98 8.32
N LEU A 416 -5.41 7.03 8.65
CA LEU A 416 -6.86 6.92 8.86
C LEU A 416 -7.65 6.50 7.61
N LEU A 417 -7.03 6.46 6.42
CA LEU A 417 -7.70 6.05 5.19
C LEU A 417 -7.64 4.54 4.93
N ALA A 418 -6.86 3.79 5.72
CA ALA A 418 -6.65 2.37 5.50
C ALA A 418 -7.81 1.50 5.98
N ASP A 419 -8.05 0.41 5.26
CA ASP A 419 -8.80 -0.77 5.71
C ASP A 419 -7.90 -1.70 6.54
N LYS A 420 -8.44 -2.85 6.96
CA LYS A 420 -7.69 -3.84 7.75
C LYS A 420 -6.49 -4.44 7.02
N ALA A 421 -6.46 -4.40 5.69
CA ALA A 421 -5.36 -4.89 4.86
C ALA A 421 -4.37 -3.77 4.48
N GLY A 422 -4.57 -2.55 4.97
CA GLY A 422 -3.72 -1.38 4.72
C GLY A 422 -4.05 -0.59 3.45
N TYR A 423 -5.04 -1.01 2.65
CA TYR A 423 -5.43 -0.34 1.40
C TYR A 423 -6.43 0.78 1.66
N VAL A 424 -6.58 1.74 0.75
CA VAL A 424 -7.57 2.82 0.89
C VAL A 424 -8.98 2.21 0.95
N GLU A 425 -9.67 2.42 2.06
CA GLU A 425 -10.97 1.81 2.35
C GLU A 425 -12.10 2.48 1.54
N VAL A 426 -12.60 1.79 0.52
CA VAL A 426 -13.63 2.34 -0.37
C VAL A 426 -14.86 1.43 -0.50
N ASP A 427 -16.01 2.05 -0.76
CA ASP A 427 -17.18 1.33 -1.28
C ASP A 427 -16.83 0.81 -2.69
N GLN A 428 -16.98 -0.51 -2.87
CA GLN A 428 -16.55 -1.19 -4.09
C GLN A 428 -17.31 -0.77 -5.35
N VAL A 429 -18.49 -0.14 -5.21
CA VAL A 429 -19.30 0.32 -6.33
C VAL A 429 -19.02 1.79 -6.62
N THR A 430 -19.01 2.66 -5.61
CA THR A 430 -18.89 4.11 -5.82
C THR A 430 -17.45 4.60 -5.87
N MET A 431 -16.50 3.79 -5.38
CA MET A 431 -15.09 4.14 -5.17
C MET A 431 -14.87 5.26 -4.12
N GLN A 432 -15.93 5.67 -3.42
CA GLN A 432 -15.90 6.65 -2.35
C GLN A 432 -15.37 6.03 -1.08
N HIS A 433 -14.59 6.78 -0.30
CA HIS A 433 -14.12 6.33 1.00
C HIS A 433 -15.30 6.15 1.96
N VAL A 434 -15.33 5.03 2.68
CA VAL A 434 -16.52 4.64 3.47
C VAL A 434 -16.76 5.54 4.69
N ARG A 435 -15.70 6.18 5.22
CA ARG A 435 -15.76 7.10 6.38
C ARG A 435 -15.71 8.59 6.02
N TYR A 436 -15.21 8.94 4.83
CA TYR A 436 -14.89 10.33 4.47
C TYR A 436 -15.50 10.67 3.10
N PRO A 437 -16.69 11.31 3.05
CA PRO A 437 -17.48 11.44 1.82
C PRO A 437 -16.80 12.18 0.66
N ASN A 438 -15.83 13.05 0.95
CA ASN A 438 -15.08 13.80 -0.06
C ASN A 438 -13.75 13.15 -0.48
N ILE A 439 -13.51 11.90 -0.07
CA ILE A 439 -12.31 11.13 -0.40
C ILE A 439 -12.69 9.95 -1.30
N PHE A 440 -11.87 9.67 -2.30
CA PHE A 440 -12.03 8.55 -3.23
C PHE A 440 -10.71 7.78 -3.36
N GLY A 441 -10.79 6.47 -3.57
CA GLY A 441 -9.63 5.61 -3.81
C GLY A 441 -9.79 4.81 -5.11
N LEU A 442 -8.70 4.59 -5.85
CA LEU A 442 -8.73 3.74 -7.05
C LEU A 442 -7.40 3.08 -7.39
N GLY A 443 -7.45 2.20 -8.39
CA GLY A 443 -6.31 1.45 -8.88
C GLY A 443 -5.84 0.43 -7.84
N ASP A 444 -4.55 0.08 -7.91
CA ASP A 444 -3.99 -0.98 -7.08
C ASP A 444 -3.97 -0.61 -5.58
N GLY A 445 -4.07 0.67 -5.24
CA GLY A 445 -4.08 1.17 -3.86
C GLY A 445 -5.44 1.17 -3.17
N GLY A 446 -6.54 0.91 -3.90
CA GLY A 446 -7.88 0.78 -3.32
C GLY A 446 -8.18 -0.63 -2.80
N SER A 447 -9.10 -0.72 -1.84
CA SER A 447 -9.56 -1.99 -1.23
C SER A 447 -10.56 -2.79 -2.07
N THR A 448 -10.87 -2.35 -3.30
CA THR A 448 -11.85 -3.03 -4.16
C THR A 448 -11.42 -4.47 -4.49
N PRO A 449 -12.33 -5.46 -4.45
CA PRO A 449 -11.97 -6.88 -4.58
C PRO A 449 -11.76 -7.36 -6.03
N ASN A 450 -11.59 -6.44 -6.99
CA ASN A 450 -11.34 -6.78 -8.38
C ASN A 450 -9.85 -7.00 -8.67
N ALA A 451 -9.54 -7.52 -9.86
CA ALA A 451 -8.15 -7.64 -10.30
C ALA A 451 -7.49 -6.26 -10.45
N LYS A 452 -6.38 -6.07 -9.72
CA LYS A 452 -5.51 -4.89 -9.75
C LYS A 452 -4.79 -4.79 -11.10
N THR A 453 -5.36 -4.04 -12.06
CA THR A 453 -4.90 -3.94 -13.44
C THR A 453 -5.06 -2.53 -13.99
N ALA A 454 -4.25 -2.15 -14.99
CA ALA A 454 -4.42 -0.87 -15.70
C ALA A 454 -5.79 -0.78 -16.41
N ALA A 455 -6.36 -1.91 -16.84
CA ALA A 455 -7.69 -1.97 -17.43
C ALA A 455 -8.79 -1.63 -16.39
N ALA A 456 -8.65 -2.11 -15.16
CA ALA A 456 -9.52 -1.71 -14.04
C ALA A 456 -9.36 -0.22 -13.72
N ALA A 457 -8.13 0.26 -13.56
CA ALA A 457 -7.87 1.69 -13.30
C ALA A 457 -8.48 2.62 -14.37
N ARG A 458 -8.42 2.20 -15.65
CA ARG A 458 -9.07 2.88 -16.77
C ARG A 458 -10.59 3.00 -16.62
N LYS A 459 -11.26 1.97 -16.09
CA LYS A 459 -12.71 1.99 -15.85
C LYS A 459 -13.07 2.73 -14.56
N GLN A 460 -12.23 2.65 -13.54
CA GLN A 460 -12.44 3.30 -12.26
C GLN A 460 -12.31 4.83 -12.36
N ALA A 461 -11.36 5.34 -13.14
CA ALA A 461 -11.09 6.78 -13.23
C ALA A 461 -12.33 7.63 -13.60
N PRO A 462 -13.14 7.28 -14.63
CA PRO A 462 -14.38 8.01 -14.92
C PRO A 462 -15.46 7.89 -13.85
N ILE A 463 -15.52 6.76 -13.12
CA ILE A 463 -16.46 6.59 -12.00
C ILE A 463 -16.10 7.54 -10.87
N VAL A 464 -14.82 7.56 -10.47
CA VAL A 464 -14.30 8.49 -9.46
C VAL A 464 -14.53 9.93 -9.88
N ALA A 465 -14.21 10.30 -11.13
CA ALA A 465 -14.40 11.67 -11.61
C ALA A 465 -15.87 12.11 -11.56
N VAL A 466 -16.80 11.25 -11.99
CA VAL A 466 -18.24 11.57 -11.96
C VAL A 466 -18.75 11.72 -10.52
N ASN A 467 -18.42 10.77 -9.64
CA ASN A 467 -18.88 10.80 -8.26
C ASN A 467 -18.26 11.95 -7.46
N LEU A 468 -16.96 12.21 -7.64
CA LEU A 468 -16.29 13.34 -7.01
C LEU A 468 -16.93 14.67 -7.40
N LEU A 469 -17.27 14.86 -8.69
CA LEU A 469 -17.95 16.07 -9.15
C LEU A 469 -19.38 16.19 -8.61
N ALA A 470 -20.06 15.08 -8.35
CA ALA A 470 -21.36 15.10 -7.68
C ALA A 470 -21.22 15.57 -6.22
N ILE A 471 -20.23 15.04 -5.48
CA ILE A 471 -19.93 15.46 -4.11
C ILE A 471 -19.54 16.95 -4.05
N LEU A 472 -18.69 17.43 -4.96
CA LEU A 472 -18.30 18.86 -5.00
C LEU A 472 -19.48 19.80 -5.25
N LYS A 473 -20.58 19.31 -5.83
CA LYS A 473 -21.84 20.04 -6.05
C LYS A 473 -22.83 19.87 -4.90
N GLY A 474 -22.46 19.19 -3.81
CA GLY A 474 -23.32 18.92 -2.66
C GLY A 474 -24.33 17.79 -2.89
N GLY A 475 -24.11 16.93 -3.89
CA GLY A 475 -24.92 15.74 -4.14
C GLY A 475 -24.28 14.47 -3.60
N GLU A 476 -24.86 13.34 -3.97
CA GLU A 476 -24.39 11.98 -3.65
C GLU A 476 -23.69 11.33 -4.87
N PRO A 477 -22.93 10.24 -4.69
CA PRO A 477 -22.43 9.45 -5.81
C PRO A 477 -23.57 9.00 -6.74
N VAL A 478 -23.31 8.94 -8.05
CA VAL A 478 -24.33 8.57 -9.08
C VAL A 478 -23.88 7.49 -10.05
N ALA A 479 -22.59 7.16 -10.06
CA ALA A 479 -21.98 6.18 -10.95
C ALA A 479 -21.41 4.99 -10.19
N GLY A 480 -21.64 3.78 -10.70
CA GLY A 480 -21.14 2.54 -10.14
C GLY A 480 -20.06 1.87 -10.99
N TYR A 481 -19.11 1.22 -10.32
CA TYR A 481 -18.09 0.33 -10.85
C TYR A 481 -18.47 -1.13 -10.59
N ASP A 482 -18.45 -1.94 -11.65
CA ASP A 482 -18.91 -3.34 -11.67
C ASP A 482 -17.78 -4.37 -11.43
N GLY A 483 -16.61 -3.89 -11.02
CA GLY A 483 -15.44 -4.74 -10.78
C GLY A 483 -14.67 -5.11 -12.05
N TYR A 484 -14.96 -4.51 -13.21
CA TYR A 484 -14.29 -4.84 -14.46
C TYR A 484 -12.75 -4.82 -14.34
N GLY A 485 -12.13 -5.96 -14.58
CA GLY A 485 -10.71 -6.11 -14.84
C GLY A 485 -10.47 -6.80 -16.17
N SER A 486 -9.27 -6.60 -16.72
CA SER A 486 -8.82 -7.36 -17.88
C SER A 486 -7.37 -7.81 -17.72
N CYS A 487 -7.11 -9.07 -18.07
CA CYS A 487 -5.81 -9.68 -18.09
C CYS A 487 -5.55 -10.32 -19.47
N PRO A 488 -4.86 -9.63 -20.38
CA PRO A 488 -4.44 -10.23 -21.64
C PRO A 488 -3.24 -11.16 -21.38
N LEU A 489 -3.54 -12.45 -21.26
CA LEU A 489 -2.61 -13.56 -21.01
C LEU A 489 -1.93 -13.93 -22.33
N THR A 490 -0.71 -13.44 -22.49
CA THR A 490 0.21 -13.83 -23.57
C THR A 490 0.72 -15.23 -23.29
N VAL A 491 0.19 -16.20 -24.03
CA VAL A 491 0.47 -17.64 -23.91
C VAL A 491 1.51 -18.12 -24.94
N GLU A 492 1.74 -17.33 -25.99
CA GLU A 492 2.82 -17.47 -26.98
C GLU A 492 3.00 -16.13 -27.68
N LYS A 493 4.13 -15.96 -28.38
CA LYS A 493 4.32 -14.84 -29.31
C LYS A 493 3.31 -14.97 -30.43
N GLY A 494 2.44 -13.96 -30.54
CA GLY A 494 1.39 -13.94 -31.55
C GLY A 494 0.01 -14.42 -31.10
N LYS A 495 -0.18 -14.96 -29.88
CA LYS A 495 -1.54 -15.26 -29.38
C LYS A 495 -1.76 -14.86 -27.93
N ILE A 496 -3.00 -14.46 -27.65
CA ILE A 496 -3.44 -14.02 -26.32
C ILE A 496 -4.79 -14.62 -25.97
N VAL A 497 -4.91 -15.13 -24.75
CA VAL A 497 -6.19 -15.35 -24.07
C VAL A 497 -6.60 -14.03 -23.42
N LEU A 498 -7.65 -13.40 -23.93
CA LEU A 498 -8.10 -12.08 -23.47
C LEU A 498 -9.11 -12.26 -22.33
N ALA A 499 -8.61 -12.36 -21.10
CA ALA A 499 -9.47 -12.48 -19.95
C ALA A 499 -10.09 -11.14 -19.56
N GLU A 500 -11.41 -11.08 -19.44
CA GLU A 500 -12.19 -9.90 -19.06
C GLU A 500 -13.33 -10.32 -18.14
N PHE A 501 -13.39 -9.72 -16.96
CA PHE A 501 -14.32 -10.17 -15.91
C PHE A 501 -14.63 -9.06 -14.91
N GLY A 502 -15.80 -9.14 -14.27
CA GLY A 502 -16.24 -8.25 -13.19
C GLY A 502 -16.15 -8.90 -11.82
N TYR A 503 -16.89 -8.35 -10.86
CA TYR A 503 -17.03 -8.97 -9.53
C TYR A 503 -17.54 -10.42 -9.63
N GLY A 504 -17.10 -11.24 -8.67
CA GLY A 504 -17.42 -12.68 -8.62
C GLY A 504 -16.89 -13.51 -9.78
N GLY A 505 -16.01 -12.96 -10.64
CA GLY A 505 -15.48 -13.66 -11.81
C GLY A 505 -16.45 -13.72 -12.99
N LYS A 506 -17.50 -12.89 -12.99
CA LYS A 506 -18.46 -12.79 -14.09
C LYS A 506 -17.78 -12.37 -15.38
N LEU A 507 -17.93 -13.12 -16.46
CA LEU A 507 -17.35 -12.78 -17.76
C LEU A 507 -17.90 -11.45 -18.32
N MET A 508 -17.00 -10.60 -18.80
CA MET A 508 -17.33 -9.27 -19.35
C MET A 508 -16.55 -8.99 -20.65
N PRO A 509 -16.74 -9.79 -21.72
CA PRO A 509 -16.01 -9.61 -22.96
C PRO A 509 -16.37 -8.28 -23.63
N SER A 510 -15.36 -7.54 -24.08
CA SER A 510 -15.52 -6.28 -24.83
C SER A 510 -15.91 -6.50 -26.29
N PHE A 511 -15.71 -7.71 -26.82
CA PHE A 511 -15.92 -8.06 -28.22
C PHE A 511 -16.92 -9.22 -28.34
N PRO A 512 -17.72 -9.28 -29.42
CA PRO A 512 -18.55 -10.44 -29.68
C PRO A 512 -17.68 -11.67 -29.98
N LYS A 513 -18.13 -12.85 -29.56
CA LYS A 513 -17.36 -14.11 -29.69
C LYS A 513 -16.90 -14.45 -31.10
N TRP A 514 -17.69 -14.06 -32.12
CA TRP A 514 -17.31 -14.29 -33.53
C TRP A 514 -16.11 -13.44 -33.99
N LEU A 515 -15.80 -12.36 -33.28
CA LEU A 515 -14.64 -11.49 -33.55
C LEU A 515 -13.46 -11.87 -32.66
N ILE A 516 -13.69 -11.93 -31.34
CA ILE A 516 -12.70 -12.39 -30.36
C ILE A 516 -13.44 -13.23 -29.31
N ASP A 517 -13.19 -14.53 -29.31
CA ASP A 517 -13.49 -15.37 -28.15
C ASP A 517 -12.34 -15.22 -27.14
N GLY A 518 -12.57 -14.41 -26.10
CA GLY A 518 -11.56 -14.14 -25.07
C GLY A 518 -11.14 -15.38 -24.27
N THR A 519 -11.92 -16.46 -24.30
CA THR A 519 -11.58 -17.73 -23.62
C THR A 519 -10.55 -18.56 -24.39
N GLN A 520 -10.27 -18.20 -25.65
CA GLN A 520 -9.36 -18.92 -26.53
C GLN A 520 -8.15 -18.06 -26.93
N PRO A 521 -7.00 -18.67 -27.26
CA PRO A 521 -5.83 -17.94 -27.74
C PRO A 521 -6.07 -17.38 -29.14
N ALA A 522 -6.00 -16.05 -29.29
CA ALA A 522 -6.27 -15.38 -30.58
C ALA A 522 -5.14 -14.44 -31.02
N ARG A 523 -4.86 -14.43 -32.34
CA ARG A 523 -3.90 -13.49 -32.97
C ARG A 523 -4.37 -12.04 -32.95
N LEU A 524 -5.68 -11.82 -33.12
CA LEU A 524 -6.22 -10.47 -33.08
C LEU A 524 -6.04 -9.84 -31.68
N SER A 525 -6.21 -10.64 -30.63
CA SER A 525 -5.91 -10.23 -29.24
C SER A 525 -4.44 -9.88 -29.05
N TRP A 526 -3.53 -10.59 -29.73
CA TRP A 526 -2.10 -10.24 -29.75
C TRP A 526 -1.84 -8.86 -30.36
N LEU A 527 -2.37 -8.59 -31.55
CA LEU A 527 -2.23 -7.28 -32.21
C LEU A 527 -2.82 -6.16 -31.35
N LEU A 528 -3.96 -6.44 -30.70
CA LEU A 528 -4.55 -5.51 -29.74
C LEU A 528 -3.56 -5.18 -28.60
N LYS A 529 -2.93 -6.18 -27.96
CA LYS A 529 -1.99 -5.94 -26.85
C LYS A 529 -0.67 -5.32 -27.28
N SER A 530 -0.07 -5.82 -28.36
CA SER A 530 1.28 -5.43 -28.80
C SER A 530 1.28 -4.07 -29.48
N GLU A 531 0.29 -3.78 -30.33
CA GLU A 531 0.28 -2.55 -31.13
C GLU A 531 -0.66 -1.49 -30.55
N ALA A 532 -1.90 -1.86 -30.24
CA ALA A 532 -2.94 -0.88 -29.94
C ALA A 532 -2.95 -0.44 -28.46
N LEU A 533 -2.81 -1.36 -27.50
CA LEU A 533 -2.93 -1.01 -26.07
C LEU A 533 -1.89 0.00 -25.57
N PRO A 534 -0.59 -0.04 -25.97
CA PRO A 534 0.36 1.00 -25.60
C PRO A 534 -0.06 2.37 -26.14
N TRP A 535 -0.49 2.44 -27.40
CA TRP A 535 -0.97 3.69 -27.97
C TRP A 535 -2.26 4.19 -27.28
N ILE A 536 -3.22 3.30 -27.02
CA ILE A 536 -4.45 3.60 -26.28
C ILE A 536 -4.14 4.07 -24.86
N TYR A 537 -3.10 3.55 -24.21
CA TYR A 537 -2.70 4.00 -22.89
C TYR A 537 -2.22 5.46 -22.94
N TRP A 538 -1.19 5.74 -23.75
CA TRP A 538 -0.54 7.06 -23.81
C TRP A 538 -1.42 8.15 -24.42
N ASN A 539 -2.13 7.84 -25.51
CA ASN A 539 -2.90 8.81 -26.30
C ASN A 539 -4.40 8.76 -26.01
N GLY A 540 -4.89 7.65 -25.45
CA GLY A 540 -6.29 7.48 -25.06
C GLY A 540 -6.51 7.75 -23.58
N MET A 541 -6.21 6.76 -22.75
CA MET A 541 -6.49 6.74 -21.30
C MET A 541 -5.92 7.96 -20.57
N LEU A 542 -4.62 8.24 -20.71
CA LEU A 542 -4.00 9.38 -20.01
C LEU A 542 -4.48 10.74 -20.54
N LYS A 543 -5.03 10.78 -21.76
CA LYS A 543 -5.65 11.96 -22.37
C LYS A 543 -7.16 12.00 -22.18
N GLY A 544 -7.71 11.19 -21.28
CA GLY A 544 -9.12 11.17 -20.90
C GLY A 544 -10.07 10.70 -22.01
N HIS A 545 -9.61 9.89 -22.96
CA HIS A 545 -10.49 9.23 -23.92
C HIS A 545 -11.10 7.99 -23.27
N GLU A 546 -12.36 8.11 -22.88
CA GLU A 546 -13.11 7.12 -22.09
C GLU A 546 -13.85 6.09 -22.96
N TRP A 547 -13.22 5.64 -24.06
CA TRP A 547 -13.87 4.71 -24.99
C TRP A 547 -14.30 3.42 -24.31
N LEU A 548 -15.49 2.90 -24.64
CA LEU A 548 -16.06 1.72 -24.00
C LEU A 548 -16.25 1.88 -22.48
N VAL A 549 -16.16 3.09 -21.93
CA VAL A 549 -16.42 3.39 -20.52
C VAL A 549 -17.61 4.34 -20.46
N LYS A 550 -18.79 3.79 -20.14
CA LYS A 550 -19.97 4.59 -19.84
C LYS A 550 -20.36 4.34 -18.38
N PRO A 551 -20.10 5.29 -17.47
CA PRO A 551 -20.55 5.21 -16.08
C PRO A 551 -22.02 4.78 -16.01
N GLN A 552 -22.29 3.72 -15.24
CA GLN A 552 -23.64 3.16 -15.07
C GLN A 552 -24.25 3.68 -13.77
N PRO A 553 -25.58 3.82 -13.66
CA PRO A 553 -26.24 4.15 -12.40
C PRO A 553 -25.88 3.16 -11.29
N ILE A 554 -25.70 3.65 -10.06
CA ILE A 554 -25.28 2.84 -8.90
C ILE A 554 -26.24 1.69 -8.64
N GLU A 555 -27.54 1.94 -8.73
CA GLU A 555 -28.59 0.95 -8.47
C GLU A 555 -28.46 -0.25 -9.41
N ARG A 556 -28.17 0.02 -10.70
CA ARG A 556 -27.97 -1.02 -11.70
C ARG A 556 -26.75 -1.87 -11.39
N VAL A 557 -25.68 -1.26 -10.90
CA VAL A 557 -24.44 -1.96 -10.56
C VAL A 557 -24.60 -2.76 -9.28
N ARG A 558 -25.24 -2.19 -8.24
CA ARG A 558 -25.54 -2.90 -6.98
C ARG A 558 -26.45 -4.10 -7.14
N GLN A 559 -27.37 -4.09 -8.11
CA GLN A 559 -28.18 -5.26 -8.44
C GLN A 559 -27.38 -6.38 -9.14
N ALA A 560 -26.27 -6.03 -9.77
CA ALA A 560 -25.46 -6.94 -10.57
C ALA A 560 -24.18 -7.43 -9.88
N ALA A 561 -23.76 -6.74 -8.81
CA ALA A 561 -22.65 -7.07 -7.92
C ALA A 561 -23.17 -7.90 -6.74
#